data_AF-Q6UZ84-F1
#
_entry.id   AF-Q6UZ84-F1
#
_cell.length_a   1.000
_cell.length_b   1.000
_cell.length_c   1.000
_cell.angle_alpha   90.00
_cell.angle_beta   90.00
_cell.angle_gamma   90.00
#
_symmetry.space_group_name_H-M   'P 1'
#
loop_
_entity.id
_entity.type
_entity.pdbx_description
1 polymer ?
#
loop_
_entity_poly.entity_id
_entity_poly.type
_entity_poly.pdbx_seq_one_letter_code
_entity_poly.pdbx_strand_id
1 'polypeptide(L)'
;DETLLFEETLRHSTEEIAKYATIVDQKDFRKELIVDILAKNSFDIRSLNVVVGRGGLLKPIPGGTYPVSDALLADLKAGVQGQHASNLGGILAREIGDEIGVPSYI
;
A
#
# COMPACT_ATOMS: atom_id res chain seq x y z
N ASP A 1 -18.11 13.01 -12.92
CA ASP A 1 -17.77 11.73 -13.55
C ASP A 1 -16.45 11.22 -12.99
N GLU A 2 -16.38 9.92 -12.71
CA GLU A 2 -15.19 9.22 -12.26
C GLU A 2 -14.59 8.47 -13.47
N THR A 3 -13.48 8.96 -14.02
CA THR A 3 -12.79 8.33 -15.15
C THR A 3 -11.59 7.53 -14.65
N LEU A 4 -11.62 6.22 -14.83
CA LEU A 4 -10.46 5.35 -14.58
C LEU A 4 -9.37 5.65 -15.62
N LEU A 5 -8.16 5.99 -15.17
CA LEU A 5 -7.02 6.24 -16.05
C LEU A 5 -6.33 4.94 -16.49
N PHE A 6 -6.09 4.01 -15.56
CA PHE A 6 -5.58 2.66 -15.84
C PHE A 6 -5.78 1.76 -14.61
N GLU A 7 -5.74 0.44 -14.82
CA GLU A 7 -5.72 -0.59 -13.79
C GLU A 7 -4.73 -1.68 -14.22
N GLU A 8 -3.85 -2.09 -13.30
CA GLU A 8 -2.81 -3.09 -13.58
C GLU A 8 -2.79 -4.16 -12.47
N THR A 9 -2.71 -5.43 -12.86
CA THR A 9 -2.58 -6.55 -11.92
C THR A 9 -1.15 -7.08 -11.92
N LEU A 10 -0.43 -6.86 -10.84
CA LEU A 10 0.93 -7.37 -10.64
C LEU A 10 0.92 -8.72 -9.96
N ARG A 11 1.35 -9.72 -10.72
CA ARG A 11 1.50 -11.09 -10.22
C ARG A 11 2.94 -11.29 -9.75
N HIS A 12 3.07 -11.92 -8.61
CA HIS A 12 4.36 -12.28 -8.02
C HIS A 12 4.42 -13.79 -7.88
N SER A 13 5.54 -14.37 -8.26
CA SER A 13 5.72 -15.82 -8.09
C SER A 13 5.99 -16.15 -6.63
N THR A 14 5.69 -17.38 -6.23
CA THR A 14 5.98 -17.85 -4.87
C THR A 14 7.48 -17.76 -4.56
N GLU A 15 8.34 -18.04 -5.54
CA GLU A 15 9.79 -17.98 -5.41
C GLU A 15 10.31 -16.56 -5.19
N GLU A 16 9.67 -15.56 -5.82
CA GLU A 16 10.00 -14.15 -5.61
C GLU A 16 9.63 -13.70 -4.20
N ILE A 17 8.43 -14.07 -3.75
CA ILE A 17 7.92 -13.72 -2.43
C ILE A 17 8.63 -14.48 -1.30
N ALA A 18 9.06 -15.72 -1.54
CA ALA A 18 9.76 -16.55 -0.56
C ALA A 18 11.15 -16.01 -0.16
N LYS A 19 11.67 -15.00 -0.86
CA LYS A 19 12.93 -14.32 -0.52
C LYS A 19 12.81 -13.44 0.74
N TYR A 20 11.59 -13.11 1.14
CA TYR A 20 11.30 -12.21 2.25
C TYR A 20 10.90 -12.99 3.49
N ALA A 21 11.50 -12.66 4.64
CA ALA A 21 11.23 -13.36 5.90
C ALA A 21 9.84 -13.05 6.46
N THR A 22 9.38 -11.82 6.28
CA THR A 22 8.06 -11.35 6.70
C THR A 22 7.31 -10.66 5.56
N ILE A 23 6.01 -10.45 5.73
CA ILE A 23 5.20 -9.69 4.78
C ILE A 23 5.73 -8.25 4.67
N VAL A 24 6.12 -7.62 5.78
CA VAL A 24 6.60 -6.23 5.82
C VAL A 24 7.90 -6.07 5.05
N ASP A 25 8.76 -7.10 5.00
CA ASP A 25 10.02 -7.04 4.24
C ASP A 25 9.81 -6.91 2.73
N GLN A 26 8.61 -7.23 2.21
CA GLN A 26 8.26 -7.04 0.80
C GLN A 26 7.98 -5.58 0.44
N LYS A 27 7.88 -4.67 1.42
CA LYS A 27 7.40 -3.29 1.24
C LYS A 27 8.15 -2.55 0.13
N ASP A 28 9.48 -2.51 0.19
CA ASP A 28 10.27 -1.73 -0.76
C ASP A 28 10.14 -2.28 -2.18
N PHE A 29 10.22 -3.61 -2.33
CA PHE A 29 9.98 -4.30 -3.60
C PHE A 29 8.61 -3.99 -4.21
N ARG A 30 7.55 -4.04 -3.41
CA ARG A 30 6.20 -3.73 -3.88
C ARG A 30 6.06 -2.25 -4.24
N LYS A 31 6.67 -1.35 -3.47
CA LYS A 31 6.66 0.09 -3.73
C LYS A 31 7.33 0.40 -5.06
N GLU A 32 8.53 -0.13 -5.29
CA GLU A 32 9.28 0.06 -6.54
C GLU A 32 8.45 -0.37 -7.75
N LEU A 33 7.83 -1.56 -7.69
CA LEU A 33 6.98 -2.02 -8.79
C LEU A 33 5.79 -1.09 -9.06
N ILE A 34 5.11 -0.60 -8.01
CA ILE A 34 4.01 0.36 -8.16
C ILE A 34 4.51 1.62 -8.87
N VAL A 35 5.60 2.22 -8.39
CA VAL A 35 6.18 3.45 -8.97
C VAL A 35 6.58 3.22 -10.43
N ASP A 36 7.19 2.08 -10.75
CA ASP A 36 7.58 1.71 -12.11
C ASP A 36 6.37 1.63 -13.06
N ILE A 37 5.22 1.16 -12.60
CA ILE A 37 4.01 1.06 -13.43
C ILE A 37 3.38 2.41 -13.67
N LEU A 38 3.35 3.26 -12.66
CA LEU A 38 2.92 4.65 -12.83
C LEU A 38 3.79 5.31 -13.91
N ALA A 39 5.11 5.18 -13.80
CA ALA A 39 6.05 5.71 -14.78
C ALA A 39 5.86 5.11 -16.19
N LYS A 40 5.69 3.78 -16.30
CA LYS A 40 5.43 3.10 -17.59
C LYS A 40 4.13 3.56 -18.26
N ASN A 41 3.12 3.90 -17.48
CA ASN A 41 1.87 4.46 -17.97
C ASN A 41 1.92 5.99 -18.15
N SER A 42 3.12 6.59 -18.14
CA SER A 42 3.33 8.04 -18.26
C SER A 42 2.53 8.85 -17.23
N PHE A 43 2.32 8.28 -16.05
CA PHE A 43 1.61 8.89 -14.95
C PHE A 43 2.60 9.52 -13.96
N ASP A 44 2.53 10.84 -13.77
CA ASP A 44 3.33 11.52 -12.74
C ASP A 44 2.72 11.25 -11.37
N ILE A 45 3.44 10.49 -10.54
CA ILE A 45 3.01 10.16 -9.18
C ILE A 45 2.74 11.41 -8.32
N ARG A 46 3.41 12.53 -8.59
CA ARG A 46 3.20 13.80 -7.86
C ARG A 46 1.89 14.50 -8.21
N SER A 47 1.19 14.05 -9.26
CA SER A 47 -0.13 14.56 -9.62
C SER A 47 -1.26 13.99 -8.76
N LEU A 48 -0.99 12.96 -7.95
CA LEU A 48 -1.97 12.39 -7.03
C LEU A 48 -2.37 13.40 -5.96
N ASN A 49 -3.65 13.40 -5.56
CA ASN A 49 -4.11 14.14 -4.39
C ASN A 49 -4.19 13.28 -3.14
N VAL A 50 -4.22 11.95 -3.31
CA VAL A 50 -4.41 10.98 -2.24
C VAL A 50 -3.94 9.60 -2.69
N VAL A 51 -3.46 8.79 -1.75
CA VAL A 51 -3.14 7.37 -1.98
C VAL A 51 -4.00 6.51 -1.06
N VAL A 52 -4.71 5.52 -1.61
CA VAL A 52 -5.58 4.63 -0.83
C VAL A 52 -5.08 3.21 -0.95
N GLY A 53 -4.84 2.57 0.20
CA GLY A 53 -4.47 1.17 0.31
C GLY A 53 -5.64 0.34 0.82
N ARG A 54 -5.67 -0.96 0.52
CA ARG A 54 -6.62 -1.85 1.18
C ARG A 54 -6.27 -1.99 2.67
N GLY A 55 -7.27 -1.97 3.54
CA GLY A 55 -7.11 -2.30 4.95
C GLY A 55 -6.47 -3.68 5.20
N GLY A 56 -5.60 -3.73 6.22
CA GLY A 56 -4.97 -4.95 6.70
C GLY A 56 -5.80 -5.70 7.74
N LEU A 57 -5.19 -6.70 8.37
CA LEU A 57 -5.72 -7.35 9.56
C LEU A 57 -5.53 -6.40 10.76
N LEU A 58 -6.49 -5.50 10.94
CA LEU A 58 -6.53 -4.53 12.03
C LEU A 58 -7.44 -5.00 13.16
N LYS A 59 -7.29 -4.37 14.33
CA LYS A 59 -8.26 -4.50 15.43
C LYS A 59 -9.67 -4.15 14.91
N PRO A 60 -10.74 -4.73 15.49
CA PRO A 60 -12.09 -4.41 15.08
C PRO A 60 -12.37 -2.91 15.15
N ILE A 61 -12.77 -2.33 14.02
CA ILE A 61 -13.17 -0.93 13.87
C ILE A 61 -14.44 -0.86 13.00
N PRO A 62 -15.27 0.19 13.16
CA PRO A 62 -16.39 0.43 12.25
C PRO A 62 -15.95 0.53 10.78
N GLY A 63 -16.90 0.32 9.86
CA GLY A 63 -16.64 0.58 8.45
C GLY A 63 -16.49 2.09 8.19
N GLY A 64 -15.52 2.46 7.36
CA GLY A 64 -15.25 3.84 7.00
C GLY A 64 -13.88 4.02 6.36
N THR A 65 -13.56 5.25 5.97
CA THR A 65 -12.24 5.63 5.47
C THR A 65 -11.40 6.18 6.62
N TYR A 66 -10.20 5.64 6.81
CA TYR A 66 -9.33 6.01 7.92
C TYR A 66 -8.00 6.53 7.41
N PRO A 67 -7.50 7.67 7.91
CA PRO A 67 -6.14 8.10 7.60
C PRO A 67 -5.16 7.05 8.12
N VAL A 68 -4.10 6.78 7.37
CA VAL A 68 -3.02 5.91 7.83
C VAL A 68 -2.21 6.65 8.88
N SER A 69 -2.68 6.65 10.12
CA SER A 69 -1.99 7.24 11.26
C SER A 69 -0.76 6.41 11.65
N ASP A 70 0.12 6.97 12.47
CA ASP A 70 1.30 6.24 12.96
C ASP A 70 0.92 5.03 13.81
N ALA A 71 -0.19 5.12 14.57
CA ALA A 71 -0.72 4.00 15.34
C ALA A 71 -1.25 2.88 14.43
N LEU A 72 -1.97 3.24 13.36
CA LEU A 72 -2.45 2.28 12.37
C LEU A 72 -1.28 1.61 11.64
N LEU A 73 -0.28 2.41 11.26
CA LEU A 73 0.95 1.93 10.61
C LEU A 73 1.71 0.96 11.52
N ALA A 74 1.82 1.26 12.81
CA ALA A 74 2.46 0.37 13.79
C ALA A 74 1.70 -0.96 13.93
N ASP A 75 0.37 -0.93 13.99
CA ASP A 75 -0.47 -2.13 14.05
C ASP A 75 -0.31 -3.01 12.79
N LEU A 76 -0.26 -2.41 11.60
CA LEU A 76 -0.03 -3.12 10.33
C LEU A 76 1.35 -3.77 10.28
N LYS A 77 2.40 -3.05 10.72
CA LYS A 77 3.79 -3.55 10.75
C LYS A 77 3.96 -4.68 11.75
N ALA A 78 3.36 -4.55 12.94
CA ALA A 78 3.40 -5.59 13.96
C ALA A 78 2.53 -6.81 13.59
N GLY A 79 1.51 -6.63 12.75
CA GLY A 79 0.54 -7.66 12.41
C GLY A 79 -0.27 -8.09 13.63
N VAL A 80 -0.82 -7.13 14.37
CA VAL A 80 -1.49 -7.36 15.67
C VAL A 80 -2.69 -8.32 15.60
N GLN A 81 -3.27 -8.53 14.42
CA GLN A 81 -4.34 -9.52 14.16
C GLN A 81 -3.91 -10.57 13.12
N GLY A 82 -2.61 -10.71 12.88
CA GLY A 82 -2.02 -11.67 11.95
C GLY A 82 -1.21 -11.04 10.82
N GLN A 83 -0.45 -11.89 10.13
CA GLN A 83 0.36 -11.53 8.98
C GLN A 83 -0.38 -11.92 7.70
N HIS A 84 -0.69 -10.92 6.87
CA HIS A 84 -1.34 -11.13 5.58
C HIS A 84 -0.88 -10.06 4.59
N ALA A 85 -0.83 -10.40 3.30
CA ALA A 85 -0.37 -9.48 2.25
C ALA A 85 -1.15 -8.14 2.24
N SER A 86 -2.42 -8.14 2.65
CA SER A 86 -3.22 -6.90 2.75
C SER A 86 -2.69 -5.91 3.79
N ASN A 87 -1.87 -6.34 4.77
CA ASN A 87 -1.23 -5.42 5.70
C ASN A 87 -0.31 -4.42 4.99
N LEU A 88 0.24 -4.79 3.83
CA LEU A 88 1.05 -3.90 3.01
C LEU A 88 0.23 -2.77 2.38
N GLY A 89 -1.09 -2.90 2.23
CA GLY A 89 -1.90 -1.89 1.57
C GLY A 89 -1.76 -0.51 2.22
N GLY A 90 -2.08 -0.42 3.51
CA GLY A 90 -1.91 0.82 4.27
C GLY A 90 -0.45 1.26 4.42
N ILE A 91 0.49 0.31 4.55
CA ILE A 91 1.93 0.63 4.64
C ILE A 91 2.42 1.31 3.36
N LEU A 92 2.12 0.73 2.19
CA LEU A 92 2.52 1.26 0.88
C LEU A 92 1.84 2.59 0.59
N ALA A 93 0.55 2.71 0.92
CA ALA A 93 -0.17 3.98 0.75
C ALA A 93 0.49 5.10 1.56
N ARG A 94 0.89 4.82 2.82
CA ARG A 94 1.60 5.79 3.66
C ARG A 94 2.97 6.15 3.12
N GLU A 95 3.77 5.16 2.72
CA GLU A 95 5.12 5.40 2.20
C GLU A 95 5.11 6.25 0.94
N ILE A 96 4.21 5.94 -0.01
CA ILE A 96 4.06 6.72 -1.24
C ILE A 96 3.53 8.12 -0.91
N GLY A 97 2.46 8.20 -0.09
CA GLY A 97 1.85 9.48 0.29
C GLY A 97 2.83 10.43 0.96
N ASP A 98 3.62 9.93 1.92
CA ASP A 98 4.65 10.71 2.60
C ASP A 98 5.75 11.16 1.64
N GLU A 99 6.16 10.32 0.67
CA GLU A 99 7.21 10.64 -0.31
C GLU A 99 6.81 11.78 -1.25
N ILE A 100 5.53 11.88 -1.63
CA ILE A 100 5.03 12.93 -2.53
C ILE A 100 4.28 14.07 -1.82
N GLY A 101 4.11 13.98 -0.49
CA GLY A 101 3.48 15.01 0.33
C GLY A 101 1.95 15.05 0.27
N VAL A 102 1.29 13.90 0.11
CA VAL A 102 -0.18 13.80 0.01
C VAL A 102 -0.74 12.83 1.05
N PRO A 103 -2.00 13.01 1.49
CA PRO A 103 -2.59 12.13 2.50
C PRO A 103 -2.78 10.70 2.00
N SER A 104 -2.79 9.76 2.94
CA SER A 104 -3.01 8.34 2.68
C SER A 104 -4.11 7.77 3.57
N TYR A 105 -4.88 6.82 3.02
CA TYR A 105 -6.03 6.22 3.69
C TYR A 105 -6.11 4.71 3.47
N ILE A 106 -6.93 4.05 4.29
CA ILE A 106 -7.48 2.71 4.06
C ILE A 106 -9.01 2.69 4.13
#